data_AF-A0A966SPR3-F1
#
_entry.id   AF-A0A966SPR3-F1
#
_cell.length_a   1.000
_cell.length_b   1.000
_cell.length_c   1.000
_cell.angle_alpha   90.00
_cell.angle_beta   90.00
_cell.angle_gamma   90.00
#
_symmetry.space_group_name_H-M   'P 1'
#
loop_
_entity.id
_entity.type
_entity.pdbx_description
1 polymer ?
#
loop_
_entity_poly.entity_id
_entity_poly.type
_entity_poly.pdbx_seq_one_letter_code
_entity_poly.pdbx_strand_id
1 'polypeptide(L)'
;MSSKISLNEQLYAFKEGVILDADGTASECFNFFDWFCKDSSLENKAKRLFPVVRRFVKLHPEIDTSSVYVVFKNNCPMFGPLYDDFRICDMESGEVIWCVSPKDRLGNFSAYSASNGFKDPTYLGRNMTEAMKYEPTFVK
;
A
#
# COMPACT_ATOMS: atom_id res chain seq x y z
N MET A 1 23.27 4.90 7.19
CA MET A 1 21.88 4.50 6.89
C MET A 1 21.17 5.76 6.44
N SER A 2 20.63 5.77 5.22
CA SER A 2 19.72 6.86 4.83
C SER A 2 18.47 6.72 5.68
N SER A 3 18.00 7.79 6.34
CA SER A 3 16.73 7.74 7.05
C SER A 3 15.61 7.58 6.03
N LYS A 4 14.67 6.66 6.27
CA LYS A 4 13.44 6.60 5.48
C LYS A 4 12.71 7.94 5.57
N ILE A 5 12.03 8.35 4.50
CA ILE A 5 11.06 9.44 4.57
C ILE A 5 9.70 8.89 5.00
N SER A 6 8.93 9.71 5.69
CA SER A 6 7.60 9.36 6.16
C SER A 6 6.58 9.29 5.01
N LEU A 7 5.48 8.59 5.26
CA LEU A 7 4.34 8.52 4.35
C LEU A 7 3.74 9.91 4.13
N ASN A 8 3.76 10.78 5.14
CA ASN A 8 3.36 12.17 4.99
C ASN A 8 4.23 12.90 3.94
N GLU A 9 5.55 12.74 4.02
CA GLU A 9 6.49 13.31 3.04
C GLU A 9 6.28 12.71 1.64
N GLN A 10 6.08 11.38 1.54
CA GLN A 10 5.77 10.74 0.25
C GLN A 10 4.47 11.26 -0.36
N LEU A 11 3.42 11.44 0.44
CA LEU A 11 2.13 11.98 -0.01
C LEU A 11 2.22 13.47 -0.38
N TYR A 12 3.03 14.24 0.35
CA TYR A 12 3.30 15.64 0.03
C TYR A 12 4.03 15.75 -1.30
N ALA A 13 5.12 15.02 -1.51
CA ALA A 13 5.85 15.00 -2.77
C ALA A 13 4.96 14.58 -3.94
N PHE A 14 4.11 13.54 -3.74
CA PHE A 14 3.17 13.09 -4.77
C PHE A 14 2.17 14.19 -5.15
N LYS A 15 1.70 14.99 -4.19
CA LYS A 15 0.84 16.14 -4.46
C LYS A 15 1.54 17.20 -5.32
N GLU A 16 2.84 17.38 -5.12
CA GLU A 16 3.70 18.27 -5.93
C GLU A 16 4.14 17.64 -7.27
N GLY A 17 3.64 16.44 -7.60
CA GLY A 17 3.90 15.76 -8.87
C GLY A 17 5.16 14.90 -8.88
N VAL A 18 5.81 14.69 -7.73
CA VAL A 18 7.03 13.88 -7.59
C VAL A 18 6.71 12.57 -6.87
N ILE A 19 7.10 11.42 -7.44
CA ILE A 19 7.00 10.13 -6.76
C ILE A 19 8.33 9.85 -6.08
N LEU A 20 8.33 9.90 -4.74
CA LEU A 20 9.47 9.50 -3.92
C LEU A 20 9.25 8.09 -3.36
N ASP A 21 10.31 7.29 -3.42
CA ASP A 21 10.38 6.03 -2.70
C ASP A 21 10.64 6.22 -1.20
N ALA A 22 10.66 5.12 -0.46
CA ALA A 22 10.86 5.14 0.98
C ALA A 22 12.21 5.73 1.42
N ASP A 23 13.21 5.77 0.53
CA ASP A 23 14.53 6.37 0.79
C ASP A 23 14.58 7.86 0.39
N GLY A 24 13.45 8.44 -0.01
CA GLY A 24 13.35 9.83 -0.44
C GLY A 24 13.87 10.07 -1.85
N THR A 25 14.00 9.03 -2.66
CA THR A 25 14.56 9.12 -4.01
C THR A 25 13.45 9.10 -5.07
N ALA A 26 13.56 9.99 -6.05
CA ALA A 26 12.77 9.91 -7.28
C ALA A 26 13.47 8.94 -8.23
N SER A 27 13.10 7.66 -8.17
CA SER A 27 13.70 6.60 -8.97
C SER A 27 12.80 6.15 -10.12
N GLU A 28 13.39 5.52 -11.14
CA GLU A 28 12.68 4.87 -12.27
C GLU A 28 11.78 3.69 -11.82
N CYS A 29 11.87 3.29 -10.54
CA CYS A 29 11.02 2.26 -9.95
C CYS A 29 9.70 2.82 -9.44
N PHE A 30 9.56 4.15 -9.31
CA PHE A 30 8.33 4.82 -8.88
C PHE A 30 7.73 4.24 -7.58
N ASN A 31 8.58 4.01 -6.58
CA ASN A 31 8.25 3.42 -5.27
C ASN A 31 7.88 1.91 -5.30
N PHE A 32 8.06 1.21 -6.43
CA PHE A 32 7.98 -0.25 -6.46
C PHE A 32 9.29 -0.88 -5.99
N PHE A 33 9.22 -1.82 -5.05
CA PHE A 33 10.39 -2.58 -4.59
C PHE A 33 10.53 -3.95 -5.29
N ASP A 34 9.42 -4.48 -5.82
CA ASP A 34 9.37 -5.73 -6.59
C ASP A 34 8.19 -5.69 -7.58
N TRP A 35 8.40 -6.17 -8.81
CA TRP A 35 7.36 -6.15 -9.84
C TRP A 35 7.58 -7.22 -10.92
N PHE A 36 6.47 -7.64 -11.53
CA PHE A 36 6.46 -8.58 -12.65
C PHE A 36 5.90 -7.95 -13.94
N CYS A 37 5.37 -6.72 -13.86
CA CYS A 37 4.95 -5.97 -15.02
C CYS A 37 6.15 -5.33 -15.75
N LYS A 38 5.90 -4.66 -16.87
CA LYS A 38 6.94 -3.92 -17.60
C LYS A 38 7.29 -2.63 -16.84
N ASP A 39 8.56 -2.23 -16.85
CA ASP A 39 9.04 -1.00 -16.18
C ASP A 39 8.27 0.25 -16.63
N SER A 40 7.94 0.32 -17.93
CA SER A 40 7.13 1.41 -18.50
C SER A 40 5.70 1.52 -17.94
N SER A 41 5.25 0.54 -17.15
CA SER A 41 3.96 0.58 -16.46
C SER A 41 4.02 1.15 -15.05
N LEU A 42 5.21 1.23 -14.43
CA LEU A 42 5.39 1.50 -13.00
C LEU A 42 4.88 2.89 -12.61
N GLU A 43 5.27 3.93 -13.35
CA GLU A 43 4.82 5.30 -13.06
C GLU A 43 3.29 5.41 -13.03
N ASN A 44 2.63 4.87 -14.05
CA ASN A 44 1.17 4.90 -14.15
C ASN A 44 0.50 4.06 -13.07
N LYS A 45 1.13 2.97 -12.62
CA LYS A 45 0.64 2.18 -11.48
C LYS A 45 0.79 2.95 -10.17
N ALA A 46 1.93 3.57 -9.92
CA ALA A 46 2.17 4.40 -8.75
C ALA A 46 1.16 5.56 -8.66
N LYS A 47 0.91 6.26 -9.78
CA LYS A 47 -0.12 7.31 -9.90
C LYS A 47 -1.53 6.83 -9.56
N ARG A 48 -1.83 5.54 -9.74
CA ARG A 48 -3.10 4.93 -9.32
C ARG A 48 -3.11 4.49 -7.86
N LEU A 49 -1.97 4.04 -7.32
CA LEU A 49 -1.87 3.55 -5.94
C LEU A 49 -1.85 4.69 -4.91
N PHE A 50 -1.07 5.76 -5.11
CA PHE A 50 -0.98 6.86 -4.14
C PHE A 50 -2.33 7.47 -3.74
N PRO A 51 -3.27 7.74 -4.67
CA PRO A 51 -4.62 8.18 -4.30
C PRO A 51 -5.36 7.19 -3.40
N VAL A 52 -5.13 5.88 -3.58
CA VAL A 52 -5.72 4.83 -2.72
C VAL A 52 -5.04 4.81 -1.36
N VAL A 53 -3.71 4.89 -1.30
CA VAL A 53 -2.95 5.02 -0.03
C VAL A 53 -3.48 6.19 0.79
N ARG A 54 -3.58 7.38 0.18
CA ARG A 54 -4.11 8.59 0.82
C ARG A 54 -5.51 8.38 1.37
N ARG A 55 -6.37 7.69 0.62
CA ARG A 55 -7.74 7.42 1.05
C ARG A 55 -7.78 6.38 2.16
N PHE A 56 -6.95 5.35 2.11
CA PHE A 56 -6.83 4.32 3.14
C PHE A 56 -6.41 4.95 4.47
N VAL A 57 -5.31 5.70 4.53
CA VAL A 57 -4.88 6.33 5.80
C VAL A 57 -5.84 7.38 6.35
N LYS A 58 -6.63 8.04 5.49
CA LYS A 58 -7.73 8.92 5.94
C LYS A 58 -8.86 8.16 6.64
N LEU A 59 -9.06 6.90 6.30
CA LEU A 59 -10.06 6.01 6.93
C LEU A 59 -9.49 5.27 8.15
N HIS A 60 -8.17 5.33 8.33
CA HIS A 60 -7.42 4.69 9.41
C HIS A 60 -6.63 5.73 10.20
N PRO A 61 -7.30 6.61 10.99
CA PRO A 61 -6.64 7.68 11.74
C PRO A 61 -5.67 7.17 12.82
N GLU A 62 -5.72 5.89 13.15
CA GLU A 62 -4.74 5.20 14.01
C GLU A 62 -3.36 5.04 13.37
N ILE A 63 -3.25 5.21 12.04
CA ILE A 63 -1.96 5.17 11.32
C ILE A 63 -1.32 6.56 11.41
N ASP A 64 -0.29 6.69 12.24
CA ASP A 64 0.55 7.89 12.26
C ASP A 64 1.41 7.95 10.99
N THR A 65 1.02 8.81 10.05
CA THR A 65 1.70 8.96 8.76
C THR A 65 3.09 9.58 8.86
N SER A 66 3.49 10.06 10.04
CA SER A 66 4.84 10.56 10.31
C SER A 66 5.80 9.47 10.81
N SER A 67 5.30 8.30 11.21
CA SER A 67 6.10 7.18 11.73
C SER A 67 6.11 5.93 10.83
N VAL A 68 5.44 6.01 9.68
CA VAL A 68 5.34 4.92 8.69
C VAL A 68 5.78 5.40 7.32
N TYR A 69 6.10 4.48 6.41
CA TYR A 69 6.30 4.75 4.98
C TYR A 69 5.50 3.77 4.13
N VAL A 70 5.35 4.03 2.83
CA VAL A 70 4.69 3.12 1.89
C VAL A 70 5.62 2.67 0.78
N VAL A 71 5.55 1.40 0.41
CA VAL A 71 6.17 0.82 -0.79
C VAL A 71 5.15 0.08 -1.63
N PHE A 72 5.39 -0.04 -2.92
CA PHE A 72 4.49 -0.69 -3.86
C PHE A 72 5.04 -2.02 -4.36
N LYS A 73 4.14 -2.94 -4.68
CA LYS A 73 4.50 -4.21 -5.30
C LYS A 73 3.54 -4.51 -6.44
N ASN A 74 4.07 -5.06 -7.53
CA ASN A 74 3.25 -5.77 -8.51
C ASN A 74 3.45 -7.28 -8.30
N ASN A 75 2.38 -8.00 -8.01
CA ASN A 75 2.39 -9.41 -7.66
C ASN A 75 2.10 -10.30 -8.88
N CYS A 76 2.77 -11.46 -8.93
CA CYS A 76 2.49 -12.54 -9.87
C CYS A 76 1.94 -13.77 -9.10
N PRO A 77 0.62 -13.97 -9.04
CA PRO A 77 0.06 -15.14 -8.40
C PRO A 77 0.29 -16.39 -9.27
N MET A 78 0.32 -17.58 -8.65
CA MET A 78 0.36 -18.84 -9.40
C MET A 78 -0.88 -19.01 -10.31
N PHE A 79 -2.02 -18.48 -9.89
CA PHE A 79 -3.27 -18.45 -10.66
C PHE A 79 -3.89 -17.06 -10.62
N GLY A 80 -4.30 -16.55 -11.79
CA GLY A 80 -4.94 -15.24 -11.95
C GLY A 80 -4.02 -14.17 -12.56
N PRO A 81 -4.53 -12.95 -12.77
CA PRO A 81 -3.75 -11.85 -13.35
C PRO A 81 -2.73 -11.28 -12.36
N LEU A 82 -1.74 -10.56 -12.89
CA LEU A 82 -0.91 -9.68 -12.07
C LEU A 82 -1.78 -8.64 -11.37
N TYR A 83 -1.43 -8.29 -10.14
CA TYR A 83 -2.15 -7.28 -9.37
C TYR A 83 -1.20 -6.39 -8.58
N ASP A 84 -1.66 -5.21 -8.22
CA ASP A 84 -0.85 -4.23 -7.49
C ASP A 84 -1.28 -4.20 -6.02
N ASP A 85 -0.31 -4.16 -5.11
CA ASP A 85 -0.53 -3.85 -3.70
C ASP A 85 0.34 -2.66 -3.27
N PHE A 86 -0.01 -2.08 -2.13
CA PHE A 86 0.89 -1.25 -1.37
C PHE A 86 1.05 -1.80 0.04
N ARG A 87 2.22 -1.56 0.62
CA ARG A 87 2.57 -1.98 1.98
C ARG A 87 2.91 -0.76 2.79
N ILE A 88 2.22 -0.58 3.92
CA ILE A 88 2.57 0.43 4.92
C ILE A 88 3.49 -0.25 5.92
N CYS A 89 4.68 0.30 6.11
CA CYS A 89 5.72 -0.24 6.96
C CYS A 89 6.06 0.73 8.09
N ASP A 90 6.40 0.18 9.24
CA ASP A 90 6.99 0.93 10.35
C ASP A 90 8.35 1.49 9.95
N MET A 91 8.62 2.77 10.24
CA MET A 91 9.89 3.41 9.87
C MET A 91 11.09 2.92 10.70
N GLU A 92 10.88 2.50 11.94
CA GLU A 92 11.94 2.09 12.85
C GLU A 92 12.35 0.63 12.60
N SER A 93 11.37 -0.28 12.56
CA SER A 93 11.62 -1.72 12.37
C SER A 93 11.70 -2.12 10.90
N GLY A 94 11.08 -1.36 10.00
CA GLY A 94 10.88 -1.75 8.60
C GLY A 94 9.83 -2.84 8.40
N GLU A 95 9.15 -3.27 9.46
CA GLU A 95 8.12 -4.31 9.40
C GLU A 95 6.87 -3.82 8.69
N VAL A 96 6.24 -4.71 7.92
CA VAL A 96 4.96 -4.42 7.27
C VAL A 96 3.86 -4.40 8.34
N ILE A 97 3.07 -3.33 8.37
CA ILE A 97 1.89 -3.18 9.25
C ILE A 97 0.62 -3.51 8.46
N TRP A 98 0.56 -3.08 7.20
CA TRP A 98 -0.57 -3.31 6.30
C TRP A 98 -0.10 -3.77 4.93
N CYS A 99 -0.83 -4.71 4.34
CA CYS A 99 -0.75 -5.07 2.92
C CYS A 99 -2.12 -4.84 2.29
N VAL A 100 -2.22 -3.92 1.34
CA VAL A 100 -3.50 -3.49 0.76
C VAL A 100 -3.47 -3.63 -0.76
N SER A 101 -4.37 -4.44 -1.28
CA SER A 101 -4.63 -4.60 -2.70
C SER A 101 -5.93 -3.88 -3.06
N PRO A 102 -5.89 -2.78 -3.84
CA PRO A 102 -7.11 -2.13 -4.32
C PRO A 102 -7.95 -3.08 -5.19
N LYS A 103 -7.27 -4.00 -5.88
CA LYS A 103 -7.84 -5.10 -6.64
C LYS A 103 -6.86 -6.28 -6.59
N ASP A 104 -7.19 -7.32 -5.85
CA ASP A 104 -6.39 -8.53 -5.71
C ASP A 104 -6.56 -9.48 -6.90
N ARG A 105 -5.92 -10.65 -6.84
CA ARG A 105 -5.98 -11.68 -7.89
C ARG A 105 -7.39 -12.16 -8.23
N LEU A 106 -8.36 -12.01 -7.32
CA LEU A 106 -9.76 -12.38 -7.52
C LEU A 106 -10.62 -11.18 -7.96
N GLY A 107 -10.02 -9.99 -8.02
CA GLY A 107 -10.69 -8.76 -8.40
C GLY A 107 -11.33 -8.00 -7.25
N ASN A 108 -11.08 -8.39 -6.00
CA ASN A 108 -11.64 -7.76 -4.81
C ASN A 108 -10.69 -6.72 -4.23
N PHE A 109 -11.21 -5.75 -3.48
CA PHE A 109 -10.40 -5.03 -2.52
C PHE A 109 -10.06 -5.96 -1.35
N SER A 110 -8.80 -6.01 -0.95
CA SER A 110 -8.39 -6.69 0.28
C SER A 110 -7.32 -5.91 1.02
N ALA A 111 -7.40 -5.90 2.35
CA ALA A 111 -6.41 -5.34 3.25
C ALA A 111 -6.13 -6.33 4.38
N TYR A 112 -4.86 -6.67 4.56
CA TYR A 112 -4.37 -7.55 5.62
C TYR A 112 -3.51 -6.73 6.59
N SER A 113 -3.64 -7.02 7.88
CA SER A 113 -2.92 -6.32 8.95
C SER A 113 -1.99 -7.25 9.71
N ALA A 114 -0.89 -6.70 10.22
CA ALA A 114 -0.05 -7.38 11.21
C ALA A 114 -0.80 -7.75 12.49
N SER A 115 -1.87 -7.01 12.85
CA SER A 115 -2.67 -7.24 14.07
C SER A 115 -3.28 -8.63 14.17
N ASN A 116 -3.60 -9.27 13.03
CA ASN A 116 -4.07 -10.66 12.98
C ASN A 116 -3.02 -11.63 12.40
N GLY A 117 -1.77 -11.18 12.31
CA GLY A 117 -0.66 -11.94 11.72
C GLY A 117 -0.83 -12.23 10.23
N PHE A 118 -1.54 -11.38 9.48
CA PHE A 118 -1.83 -11.54 8.06
C PHE A 118 -2.55 -12.84 7.68
N LYS A 119 -3.23 -13.50 8.63
CA LYS A 119 -3.88 -14.80 8.40
C LYS A 119 -5.09 -14.68 7.48
N ASP A 120 -5.91 -13.67 7.74
CA ASP A 120 -7.15 -13.38 7.02
C ASP A 120 -7.21 -11.89 6.68
N PRO A 121 -7.92 -11.49 5.61
CA PRO A 121 -8.08 -10.07 5.31
C PRO A 121 -8.83 -9.39 6.45
N THR A 122 -8.22 -8.36 7.03
CA THR A 122 -8.90 -7.44 7.94
C THR A 122 -10.04 -6.72 7.23
N TYR A 123 -9.88 -6.39 5.95
CA TYR A 123 -10.99 -5.87 5.14
C TYR A 123 -11.04 -6.60 3.81
N LEU A 124 -12.24 -7.03 3.41
CA LEU A 124 -12.49 -7.70 2.13
C LEU A 124 -13.83 -7.21 1.55
N GLY A 125 -13.84 -6.88 0.27
CA GLY A 125 -15.08 -6.51 -0.41
C GLY A 125 -14.86 -6.20 -1.88
N ARG A 126 -15.93 -5.93 -2.64
CA ARG A 126 -15.81 -5.62 -4.08
C ARG A 126 -14.99 -4.35 -4.36
N ASN A 127 -14.94 -3.45 -3.40
CA ASN A 127 -14.13 -2.23 -3.43
C ASN A 127 -13.91 -1.73 -1.99
N MET A 128 -13.00 -0.77 -1.81
CA MET A 128 -12.67 -0.24 -0.49
C MET A 128 -13.89 0.36 0.24
N THR A 129 -14.79 1.06 -0.46
CA THR A 129 -15.99 1.63 0.19
C THR A 129 -16.86 0.54 0.80
N GLU A 130 -17.02 -0.59 0.13
CA GLU A 130 -17.80 -1.72 0.61
C GLU A 130 -17.10 -2.46 1.74
N ALA A 131 -15.79 -2.71 1.58
CA ALA A 131 -14.98 -3.40 2.58
C ALA A 131 -14.96 -2.65 3.93
N MET A 132 -14.95 -1.31 3.90
CA MET A 132 -14.93 -0.45 5.09
C MET A 132 -16.31 -0.23 5.74
N LYS A 133 -17.41 -0.73 5.14
CA LYS A 133 -18.74 -0.68 5.80
C LYS A 133 -18.91 -1.75 6.86
N TYR A 134 -18.13 -2.81 6.77
CA TYR A 134 -18.17 -3.92 7.70
C TYR A 134 -16.95 -3.81 8.59
N GLU A 135 -17.15 -3.40 9.84
CA GLU A 135 -16.16 -3.71 10.86
C GLU A 135 -16.07 -5.24 10.94
N PRO A 136 -14.87 -5.82 10.86
CA PRO A 136 -14.72 -7.22 11.19
C PRO A 136 -15.15 -7.36 12.64
N THR A 137 -16.18 -8.14 12.89
CA THR A 137 -16.46 -8.65 14.23
C THR A 137 -15.26 -9.50 14.64
N PHE A 138 -14.24 -8.87 15.19
CA PHE A 138 -13.23 -9.55 15.98
C PHE A 138 -13.96 -10.04 17.22
N VAL A 139 -14.35 -11.31 17.20
CA VAL A 139 -14.74 -12.02 18.41
C VAL A 139 -13.52 -11.95 19.33
N LYS A 140 -13.65 -11.15 20.40
CA LYS A 140 -12.68 -11.08 21.49
C LYS A 140 -12.49 -12.45 22.14
#